data_AF-A0A528FXM3-F1
#
_entry.id   AF-A0A528FXM3-F1
#
_cell.length_a   1.000
_cell.length_b   1.000
_cell.length_c   1.000
_cell.angle_alpha   90.00
_cell.angle_beta   90.00
_cell.angle_gamma   90.00
#
_symmetry.space_group_name_H-M   'P 1'
#
loop_
_entity.id
_entity.type
_entity.pdbx_description
1 polymer ?
#
loop_
_entity_poly.entity_id
_entity_poly.type
_entity_poly.pdbx_seq_one_letter_code
_entity_poly.pdbx_strand_id
1 'polypeptide(L)'
;RGYQNCCAGEITRFEGHIAKFMGDGVLAYFGWPRAHEDDAERAVRAGLAVASSVAQLRAPEGKPLACRVGIATGLVVVGELVGDKEARERA
;
A
#
# COMPACT_ATOMS: atom_id res chain seq x y z
N ARG A 1 -8.55 2.42 -11.75
CA ARG A 1 -7.12 2.13 -11.45
C ARG A 1 -6.31 3.35 -10.96
N GLY A 2 -6.77 4.61 -11.11
CA GLY A 2 -6.02 5.79 -10.63
C GLY A 2 -5.68 5.78 -9.13
N TYR A 3 -6.61 5.35 -8.28
CA TYR A 3 -6.37 5.19 -6.84
C TYR A 3 -5.22 4.22 -6.51
N GLN A 4 -5.28 3.00 -7.05
CA GLN A 4 -4.25 1.96 -6.81
C GLN A 4 -2.88 2.40 -7.32
N ASN A 5 -2.82 3.04 -8.49
CA ASN A 5 -1.57 3.57 -9.04
C ASN A 5 -0.98 4.69 -8.17
N CYS A 6 -1.83 5.58 -7.65
CA CYS A 6 -1.42 6.65 -6.73
C CYS A 6 -0.86 6.06 -5.43
N CYS A 7 -1.56 5.11 -4.82
CA CYS A 7 -1.09 4.45 -3.61
C CYS A 7 0.23 3.71 -3.85
N ALA A 8 0.32 2.93 -4.93
CA ALA A 8 1.52 2.17 -5.28
C ALA A 8 2.73 3.09 -5.54
N GLY A 9 2.51 4.25 -6.18
CA GLY A 9 3.54 5.24 -6.43
C GLY A 9 4.14 5.80 -5.14
N GLU A 10 3.30 6.28 -4.22
CA GLU A 10 3.79 6.81 -2.94
C GLU A 10 4.43 5.72 -2.08
N ILE A 11 3.85 4.53 -1.99
CA ILE A 11 4.45 3.42 -1.23
C ILE A 11 5.84 3.06 -1.78
N THR A 12 5.96 2.93 -3.10
CA THR A 12 7.23 2.59 -3.76
C THR A 12 8.28 3.70 -3.58
N ARG A 13 7.85 4.97 -3.57
CA ARG A 13 8.73 6.14 -3.33
C ARG A 13 9.43 6.07 -1.97
N PHE A 14 8.80 5.46 -0.97
CA PHE A 14 9.39 5.24 0.36
C PHE A 14 9.98 3.83 0.53
N GLU A 15 10.21 3.12 -0.58
CA GLU A 15 10.77 1.75 -0.61
C GLU A 15 9.89 0.68 0.07
N GLY A 16 8.58 0.93 0.17
CA GLY A 16 7.62 -0.08 0.58
C GLY A 16 7.33 -1.09 -0.53
N HIS A 17 7.08 -2.35 -0.15
CA HIS A 17 6.74 -3.44 -1.06
C HIS A 17 5.22 -3.65 -1.12
N ILE A 18 4.61 -3.57 -2.31
CA ILE A 18 3.19 -3.86 -2.49
C ILE A 18 2.95 -5.36 -2.44
N ALA A 19 2.40 -5.83 -1.32
CA ALA A 19 2.13 -7.24 -1.10
C ALA A 19 0.86 -7.70 -1.84
N LYS A 20 -0.22 -6.92 -1.72
CA LYS A 20 -1.53 -7.30 -2.27
C LYS A 20 -2.43 -6.10 -2.52
N PHE A 21 -3.24 -6.19 -3.56
CA PHE A 21 -4.42 -5.33 -3.76
C PHE A 21 -5.64 -6.07 -3.23
N MET A 22 -6.44 -5.43 -2.38
CA MET A 22 -7.58 -6.04 -1.68
C MET A 22 -8.84 -5.24 -1.98
N GLY A 23 -9.54 -5.55 -3.08
CA GLY A 23 -10.65 -4.72 -3.54
C GLY A 23 -10.21 -3.27 -3.81
N ASP A 24 -10.67 -2.34 -2.99
CA ASP A 24 -10.29 -0.93 -3.00
C ASP A 24 -9.10 -0.57 -2.09
N GLY A 25 -8.55 -1.56 -1.38
CA GLY A 25 -7.40 -1.42 -0.48
C GLY A 25 -6.06 -1.84 -1.09
N VAL A 26 -4.97 -1.41 -0.43
CA VAL A 26 -3.59 -1.80 -0.75
C VAL A 26 -2.92 -2.26 0.54
N LEU A 27 -2.32 -3.43 0.52
CA LEU A 27 -1.46 -3.95 1.59
C LEU A 27 0.00 -3.82 1.14
N ALA A 28 0.83 -3.22 2.01
CA ALA A 28 2.25 -3.04 1.77
C ALA A 28 3.08 -3.42 2.98
N TYR A 29 4.30 -3.89 2.73
CA TYR A 29 5.29 -4.21 3.73
C TYR A 29 6.44 -3.21 3.67
N PHE A 30 6.94 -2.83 4.84
CA PHE A 30 8.20 -2.13 5.00
C PHE A 30 9.15 -3.06 5.75
N GLY A 31 10.42 -3.09 5.37
CA GLY A 31 11.42 -4.03 5.88
C GLY A 31 11.46 -5.39 5.21
N TRP A 32 10.67 -5.59 4.15
CA TRP A 32 10.73 -6.77 3.30
C TRP A 32 10.71 -6.35 1.82
N PRO A 33 11.53 -6.95 0.93
CA PRO A 33 12.49 -8.03 1.18
C PRO A 33 13.82 -7.56 1.79
N ARG A 34 14.01 -6.24 1.91
CA ARG A 34 15.20 -5.64 2.51
C ARG A 34 14.79 -4.80 3.72
N ALA A 35 15.47 -5.02 4.84
CA ALA A 35 15.27 -4.28 6.07
C ALA A 35 16.09 -2.99 6.12
N HIS A 36 15.52 -1.98 6.77
CA HIS A 36 16.14 -0.71 7.13
C HIS A 36 15.81 -0.37 8.58
N GLU A 37 16.69 0.35 9.26
CA GLU A 37 16.43 0.77 10.66
C GLU A 37 15.24 1.72 10.78
N ASP A 38 14.91 2.44 9.70
CA ASP A 38 13.87 3.46 9.63
C ASP A 38 12.57 2.98 8.96
N ASP A 39 12.34 1.67 8.79
CA ASP A 39 11.16 1.14 8.08
C ASP A 39 9.81 1.60 8.68
N ALA A 40 9.73 1.71 10.01
CA ALA A 40 8.52 2.23 10.67
C ALA A 40 8.26 3.70 10.30
N GLU A 41 9.32 4.52 10.24
CA GLU A 41 9.20 5.92 9.82
C GLU A 41 8.84 6.03 8.33
N ARG A 42 9.46 5.23 7.48
CA ARG A 42 9.14 5.14 6.05
C ARG A 42 7.68 4.77 5.82
N ALA A 43 7.16 3.80 6.56
CA ALA A 43 5.75 3.39 6.50
C ALA A 43 4.81 4.55 6.87
N VAL A 44 5.12 5.30 7.92
CA VAL A 44 4.33 6.48 8.34
C VAL A 44 4.37 7.58 7.29
N ARG A 45 5.56 7.90 6.77
CA ARG A 45 5.74 8.91 5.71
C ARG A 45 4.98 8.52 4.44
N ALA A 46 5.04 7.25 4.04
CA ALA A 46 4.26 6.73 2.93
C ALA A 46 2.76 6.85 3.18
N GLY A 47 2.29 6.48 4.38
CA GLY A 47 0.88 6.58 4.75
C GLY A 47 0.34 8.01 4.66
N LEU A 48 1.09 8.99 5.17
CA LEU A 48 0.74 10.40 5.09
C LEU A 48 0.73 10.91 3.64
N ALA A 49 1.71 10.49 2.84
CA ALA A 49 1.78 10.85 1.42
C ALA A 49 0.60 10.26 0.64
N VAL A 50 0.26 8.98 0.86
CA VAL A 50 -0.90 8.32 0.26
C VAL A 50 -2.18 9.08 0.60
N ALA A 51 -2.44 9.37 1.88
CA ALA A 51 -3.63 10.10 2.30
C ALA A 51 -3.73 11.48 1.63
N SER A 52 -2.60 12.19 1.53
CA SER A 52 -2.53 13.51 0.89
C SER A 52 -2.77 13.44 -0.62
N SER A 53 -2.12 12.50 -1.32
CA SER A 53 -2.23 12.34 -2.77
C SER A 53 -3.61 11.82 -3.19
N VAL A 54 -4.21 10.90 -2.42
CA VAL A 54 -5.58 10.41 -2.67
C VAL A 54 -6.61 11.53 -2.55
N ALA A 55 -6.46 12.46 -1.61
CA ALA A 55 -7.37 13.59 -1.45
C ALA A 55 -7.42 14.52 -2.69
N GLN A 56 -6.40 14.46 -3.54
CA GLN A 56 -6.35 15.21 -4.82
C GLN A 56 -7.06 14.47 -5.96
N LEU A 57 -7.36 13.18 -5.80
CA LEU A 57 -8.08 12.41 -6.80
C LEU A 57 -9.58 12.70 -6.76
N ARG A 58 -10.23 12.44 -7.90
CA ARG A 58 -11.67 12.51 -8.06
C ARG A 58 -12.19 11.17 -8.57
N ALA A 59 -13.33 10.74 -8.02
CA ALA A 59 -14.11 9.65 -8.57
C ALA A 59 -14.62 10.02 -9.98
N PRO A 60 -15.05 9.04 -10.80
CA PRO A 60 -15.68 9.33 -12.10
C PRO A 60 -16.87 10.30 -12.00
N GLU A 61 -17.59 10.28 -10.88
CA GLU A 61 -18.69 11.20 -10.56
C GLU A 61 -18.23 12.61 -10.13
N GLY A 62 -16.93 12.90 -10.15
CA GLY A 62 -16.35 14.19 -9.76
C GLY A 62 -16.21 14.41 -8.25
N LYS A 63 -16.65 13.47 -7.40
CA LYS A 63 -16.51 13.56 -5.94
C LYS A 63 -15.06 13.34 -5.50
N PRO A 64 -14.55 14.07 -4.48
CA PRO A 64 -13.23 13.82 -3.91
C PRO A 64 -13.16 12.41 -3.32
N LEU A 65 -12.01 11.76 -3.51
CA LEU A 65 -11.71 10.50 -2.84
C LEU A 65 -11.11 10.76 -1.45
N ALA A 66 -11.33 9.81 -0.55
CA ALA A 66 -10.70 9.77 0.76
C ALA A 66 -10.25 8.33 1.02
N CYS A 67 -9.16 8.17 1.76
CA CYS A 67 -8.70 6.87 2.23
C CYS A 67 -8.34 6.94 3.72
N ARG A 68 -8.26 5.76 4.33
CA ARG A 68 -7.74 5.57 5.68
C ARG A 68 -6.47 4.75 5.60
N VAL A 69 -5.51 5.06 6.46
CA VAL A 69 -4.25 4.33 6.55
C VAL A 69 -4.11 3.79 7.96
N GLY A 70 -3.85 2.49 8.07
CA GLY A 70 -3.48 1.82 9.31
C GLY A 70 -2.07 1.25 9.18
N ILE A 71 -1.28 1.37 10.24
CA ILE A 71 0.10 0.89 10.29
C ILE A 71 0.27 0.10 11.59
N ALA A 72 0.87 -1.08 11.47
CA ALA A 72 1.24 -1.92 12.59
C ALA A 72 2.68 -2.41 12.40
N THR A 73 3.44 -2.52 13.50
CA THR A 73 4.80 -3.03 13.51
C THR A 73 4.89 -4.28 14.39
N GLY A 74 5.83 -5.16 14.07
CA GLY A 74 6.02 -6.41 14.81
C GLY A 74 6.73 -7.46 13.96
N LEU A 75 6.93 -8.63 14.56
CA LEU A 75 7.45 -9.79 13.85
C LEU A 75 6.37 -10.36 12.92
N VAL A 76 6.75 -10.64 11.68
CA VAL A 76 5.87 -11.21 10.66
C VAL A 76 6.56 -12.37 9.95
N VAL A 77 5.76 -13.28 9.40
CA VAL A 77 6.26 -14.36 8.52
C VAL A 77 5.72 -14.10 7.12
N VAL A 78 6.60 -14.02 6.14
CA VAL A 78 6.25 -13.81 4.73
C VAL A 78 6.69 -15.05 3.96
N GLY A 79 5.76 -15.64 3.21
CA GLY A 79 6.02 -16.80 2.36
C GLY A 79 4.97 -16.94 1.27
N GLU A 80 5.28 -17.71 0.23
CA GLU A 80 4.31 -18.07 -0.78
C GLU A 80 3.37 -19.14 -0.22
N LEU A 81 2.07 -18.84 -0.11
CA LEU A 81 1.09 -19.88 0.15
C LEU A 81 0.92 -20.74 -1.13
N VAL A 82 0.88 -22.06 -0.99
CA VAL A 82 0.58 -22.95 -2.11
C VAL A 82 -0.84 -22.61 -2.60
N GLY A 83 -0.94 -22.05 -3.81
CA GLY A 83 -2.20 -21.56 -4.40
C GLY A 83 -2.31 -20.04 -4.53
N ASP A 84 -1.38 -19.24 -3.98
CA ASP A 84 -1.51 -17.77 -3.94
C ASP A 84 -1.36 -17.06 -5.30
N LYS A 85 -0.98 -17.80 -6.35
CA LYS A 85 -1.15 -17.32 -7.74
C LYS A 85 -2.62 -17.04 -8.07
N GLU A 86 -3.57 -17.65 -7.35
CA GLU A 86 -5.01 -17.42 -7.51
C GLU A 86 -5.53 -16.28 -6.62
N ALA A 87 -4.81 -15.89 -5.56
CA ALA A 87 -5.19 -14.80 -4.65
C ALA A 87 -4.67 -13.42 -5.09
N ARG A 88 -3.87 -13.36 -6.17
CA ARG A 88 -3.93 -12.22 -7.08
C ARG A 88 -5.31 -12.24 -7.72
N GLU A 89 -6.31 -11.77 -6.97
CA GLU A 89 -7.67 -11.60 -7.47
C GLU A 89 -7.59 -10.94 -8.84
N ARG A 90 -8.00 -11.74 -9.82
CA ARG A 90 -8.10 -11.34 -11.21
C ARG A 90 -8.88 -10.02 -11.25
N ALA A 91 -8.20 -8.96 -11.68
CA ALA A 91 -8.85 -7.79 -12.23
C ALA A 91 -9.30 -8.07 -13.66
#